data_AF-A0A7X8JP38-F1
#
_entry.id   AF-A0A7X8JP38-F1
#
_cell.length_a   1.000
_cell.length_b   1.000
_cell.length_c   1.000
_cell.angle_alpha   90.00
_cell.angle_beta   90.00
_cell.angle_gamma   90.00
#
_symmetry.space_group_name_H-M   'P 1'
#
loop_
_entity.id
_entity.type
_entity.pdbx_description
1 polymer ?
#
loop_
_entity_poly.entity_id
_entity_poly.type
_entity_poly.pdbx_seq_one_letter_code
_entity_poly.pdbx_strand_id
1 'polypeptide(L)' 'MLSSDALRGLCVKHNWFTSGNDSEYEKLMSYVESKNSISMFDIVSIAINILEHSANYEYQLSVICYEIEKECITFPQ' A
#
# COMPACT_ATOMS: atom_id res chain seq x y z
N MET A 1 -0.35 -11.77 -6.11
CA MET A 1 -1.36 -11.34 -5.10
C MET A 1 -0.62 -10.50 -4.08
N LEU A 2 -1.13 -9.31 -3.74
CA LEU A 2 -0.50 -8.46 -2.72
C LEU A 2 -0.73 -9.04 -1.32
N SER A 3 0.34 -9.27 -0.57
CA SER A 3 0.27 -9.59 0.86
C SER A 3 0.51 -8.35 1.71
N SER A 4 0.08 -8.39 2.98
CA SER A 4 0.43 -7.36 3.97
C SER A 4 1.94 -7.17 4.10
N ASP A 5 2.71 -8.26 4.13
CA ASP A 5 4.17 -8.19 4.19
C ASP A 5 4.79 -7.51 2.96
N ALA A 6 4.26 -7.77 1.75
CA ALA A 6 4.72 -7.10 0.54
C ALA A 6 4.41 -5.60 0.58
N LEU A 7 3.20 -5.23 1.03
CA LEU A 7 2.83 -3.83 1.21
C LEU A 7 3.70 -3.15 2.28
N ARG A 8 3.99 -3.83 3.39
CA ARG A 8 4.88 -3.34 4.45
C ARG A 8 6.29 -3.09 3.91
N GLY A 9 6.83 -4.03 3.14
CA GLY A 9 8.11 -3.88 2.44
C GLY A 9 8.14 -2.69 1.50
N LEU A 10 7.05 -2.47 0.74
CA LEU A 10 6.90 -1.33 -0.16
C LEU A 10 6.91 -0.01 0.62
N CYS A 11 6.16 0.10 1.72
CA CYS A 11 6.13 1.29 2.56
C CYS A 11 7.51 1.62 3.13
N VAL A 12 8.27 0.61 3.61
CA VAL A 12 9.63 0.82 4.11
C VAL A 12 10.58 1.27 2.99
N LYS A 13 10.54 0.60 1.84
CA LYS A 13 11.42 0.88 0.69
C LYS A 13 11.25 2.31 0.16
N HIS A 14 10.01 2.80 0.13
CA HIS A 14 9.69 4.12 -0.41
C HIS A 14 9.54 5.21 0.66
N ASN A 15 9.79 4.88 1.93
CA ASN A 15 9.58 5.79 3.06
C ASN A 15 8.15 6.39 3.06
N TRP A 16 7.16 5.52 2.89
CA TRP A 16 5.74 5.85 2.95
C TRP A 16 5.15 5.55 4.33
N PHE A 17 3.98 6.12 4.59
CA PHE A 17 3.26 5.98 5.87
C PHE A 17 4.04 6.54 7.07
N THR A 18 4.83 7.60 6.86
CA THR A 18 5.72 8.16 7.89
C THR A 18 5.02 9.04 8.93
N SER A 19 3.79 9.46 8.66
CA SER A 19 2.99 10.36 9.50
C SER A 19 1.80 9.67 10.17
N GLY A 20 1.53 8.41 9.81
CA GLY A 20 0.47 7.63 10.45
C GLY A 20 0.93 6.99 11.76
N ASN A 21 -0.04 6.50 12.53
CA ASN A 21 0.25 5.75 13.75
C ASN A 21 0.17 4.23 13.52
N ASP A 22 0.68 3.46 14.49
CA ASP A 22 0.69 2.00 14.44
C ASP A 22 -0.71 1.40 14.24
N SER A 23 -1.76 2.01 14.82
CA SER A 23 -3.13 1.49 14.67
C SER A 23 -3.67 1.66 13.25
N GLU A 24 -3.42 2.79 12.60
CA GLU A 24 -3.78 3.04 11.20
C GLU A 24 -3.01 2.11 10.28
N TYR A 25 -1.73 1.91 10.56
CA TYR A 25 -0.88 1.01 9.79
C TYR A 25 -1.37 -0.44 9.88
N GLU A 26 -1.66 -0.93 11.08
CA GLU A 26 -2.20 -2.28 11.29
C GLU A 26 -3.60 -2.46 10.68
N LYS A 27 -4.44 -1.41 10.68
CA LYS A 27 -5.73 -1.42 9.96
C LYS A 27 -5.54 -1.56 8.45
N LEU A 28 -4.57 -0.87 7.87
CA LEU A 28 -4.26 -0.99 6.44
C LEU A 28 -3.78 -2.40 6.09
N MET A 29 -2.92 -2.99 6.92
CA MET A 29 -2.45 -4.37 6.72
C MET A 29 -3.59 -5.39 6.84
N SER A 30 -4.42 -5.25 7.88
CA SER A 30 -5.61 -6.08 8.07
C SER A 30 -6.60 -5.97 6.90
N TYR A 31 -6.73 -4.78 6.31
CA TYR A 31 -7.56 -4.56 5.13
C TYR A 31 -7.04 -5.38 3.94
N VAL A 32 -5.73 -5.36 3.67
CA VAL A 32 -5.13 -6.16 2.59
C VAL A 32 -5.31 -7.66 2.84
N GLU A 33 -5.06 -8.13 4.06
CA GLU A 33 -5.22 -9.55 4.43
C GLU A 33 -6.67 -10.04 4.30
N SER A 34 -7.64 -9.15 4.51
CA SER A 34 -9.06 -9.49 4.39
C SER A 34 -9.51 -9.73 2.94
N LYS A 35 -8.66 -9.43 1.94
CA LYS A 35 -9.01 -9.51 0.52
C LYS A 35 -8.49 -10.80 -0.11
N ASN A 36 -9.41 -11.59 -0.65
CA ASN A 36 -9.08 -12.76 -1.48
C ASN A 36 -8.40 -12.36 -2.80
N SER A 37 -8.73 -11.19 -3.33
CA SER A 37 -8.09 -10.59 -4.51
C SER A 37 -8.15 -9.07 -4.40
N ILE A 38 -7.05 -8.41 -4.72
CA ILE A 38 -6.99 -6.95 -4.79
C ILE A 38 -7.53 -6.48 -6.15
N SER A 39 -8.61 -5.70 -6.12
CA SER A 39 -9.15 -5.01 -7.29
C SER A 39 -8.48 -3.64 -7.49
N MET A 40 -8.72 -3.01 -8.64
CA MET A 40 -8.24 -1.65 -8.89
C MET A 40 -8.78 -0.64 -7.86
N PHE A 41 -10.03 -0.81 -7.40
CA PHE A 41 -10.59 0.04 -6.35
C PHE A 41 -9.84 -0.12 -5.04
N ASP A 42 -9.46 -1.36 -4.69
CA ASP A 42 -8.67 -1.62 -3.47
C ASP A 42 -7.27 -1.01 -3.60
N ILE A 43 -6.61 -1.10 -4.76
CA ILE A 43 -5.31 -0.45 -5.03
C ILE A 43 -5.41 1.06 -4.78
N VAL A 44 -6.44 1.70 -5.34
CA VAL A 44 -6.66 3.15 -5.17
C VAL A 44 -6.92 3.48 -3.70
N SER A 45 -7.74 2.69 -2.99
CA SER A 45 -7.98 2.89 -1.55
C SER A 45 -6.72 2.76 -0.70
N ILE A 46 -5.89 1.75 -0.97
CA ILE A 46 -4.60 1.55 -0.29
C ILE A 46 -3.68 2.74 -0.58
N ALA A 47 -3.59 3.16 -1.85
CA ALA A 47 -2.73 4.25 -2.27
C ALA A 47 -3.15 5.60 -1.66
N ILE A 48 -4.45 5.89 -1.59
CA ILE A 48 -4.98 7.08 -0.89
C ILE A 48 -4.61 7.03 0.59
N ASN A 49 -4.84 5.90 1.25
CA ASN A 49 -4.54 5.77 2.67
C ASN A 49 -3.04 5.96 2.95
N ILE A 50 -2.16 5.40 2.11
CA ILE A 50 -0.72 5.63 2.20
C ILE A 50 -0.37 7.11 2.00
N LEU A 51 -0.95 7.76 0.99
CA LEU A 51 -0.69 9.17 0.68
C LEU A 51 -1.11 10.08 1.84
N GLU A 52 -2.28 9.85 2.43
CA GLU A 52 -2.80 10.61 3.57
C GLU A 52 -1.90 10.51 4.81
N HIS A 53 -1.22 9.37 4.99
CA HIS A 53 -0.35 9.11 6.13
C HIS A 53 1.14 9.26 5.79
N SER A 54 1.49 9.85 4.65
CA SER A 54 2.88 10.11 4.25
C SER A 54 3.21 11.60 4.40
N ALA A 55 4.37 11.92 5.00
CA ALA A 55 4.82 13.30 5.14
C ALA A 55 5.28 13.92 3.82
N ASN A 56 5.70 13.08 2.87
CA ASN A 56 6.28 13.54 1.62
C ASN A 56 5.21 13.60 0.51
N TYR A 57 4.78 14.82 0.19
CA TYR A 57 3.78 15.11 -0.85
C TYR A 57 4.35 15.04 -2.28
N GLU A 58 5.63 14.74 -2.45
CA GLU A 58 6.23 14.57 -3.78
C GLU A 58 5.68 13.34 -4.52
N TYR A 59 5.06 12.40 -3.81
CA TYR A 59 4.45 11.22 -4.42
C TYR A 59 3.03 11.54 -4.92
N GLN A 60 2.83 11.38 -6.22
CA GLN A 60 1.48 11.41 -6.78
C GLN A 60 0.78 10.08 -6.51
N LEU A 61 -0.53 10.12 -6.27
CA LEU A 61 -1.37 8.93 -6.08
C LEU A 61 -1.16 7.88 -7.18
N SER A 62 -0.96 8.32 -8.42
CA SER A 62 -0.67 7.46 -9.58
C SER A 62 0.60 6.63 -9.43
N VAL A 63 1.66 7.18 -8.82
CA VAL A 63 2.93 6.47 -8.57
C VAL A 63 2.73 5.39 -7.52
N ILE A 64 2.01 5.70 -6.45
CA ILE A 64 1.72 4.74 -5.38
C ILE A 64 0.86 3.59 -5.92
N CYS A 65 -0.18 3.89 -6.71
CA CYS A 65 -0.99 2.88 -7.39
C CYS A 65 -0.14 1.97 -8.29
N TYR A 66 0.76 2.55 -9.09
CA TYR A 66 1.62 1.79 -10.00
C TYR A 66 2.54 0.81 -9.27
N GLU A 67 3.18 1.24 -8.18
CA GLU A 67 4.05 0.35 -7.40
C GLU A 67 3.27 -0.78 -6.72
N ILE A 68 2.08 -0.48 -6.17
CA ILE A 68 1.20 -1.51 -5.59
C ILE A 68 0.75 -2.51 -6.67
N GLU A 69 0.34 -2.03 -7.84
CA GLU A 69 -0.06 -2.87 -8.97
C GLU A 69 1.09 -3.77 -9.42
N LYS A 70 2.32 -3.24 -9.46
CA LYS A 70 3.52 -4.01 -9.77
C LYS A 70 3.72 -5.13 -8.75
N GLU A 71 3.62 -4.86 -7.44
CA GLU A 71 3.72 -5.92 -6.42
C GLU A 71 2.60 -6.97 -6.53
N CYS A 72 1.40 -6.60 -6.97
CA CYS A 72 0.32 -7.56 -7.25
C CYS A 72 0.70 -8.58 -8.35
N ILE A 73 1.42 -8.12 -9.39
CA ILE A 73 1.77 -8.88 -10.60
C ILE A 73 3.08 -9.66 -10.43
N THR A 74 4.02 -9.16 -9.62
CA THR A 74 5.39 -9.72 -9.52
C THR A 74 5.46 -11.04 -8.73
N PHE A 75 4.33 -11.59 -8.27
CA PHE A 75 4.26 -12.98 -7.79
C PHE A 75 3.96 -13.97 -8.92
N PRO A 76 5.01 -14.42 -9.61
CA PRO A 76 5.21 -15.84 -9.82
C PRO A 76 6.61 -16.22 -9.34
N GLN A 77 6.72 -17.03 -8.27
CA GLN A 77 7.66 -18.16 -8.08
C GLN A 77 7.33 -18.88 -6.78
#